data_AF-M8C6J7-F1
#
_entry.id   AF-M8C6J7-F1
#
_cell.length_a   1.000
_cell.length_b   1.000
_cell.length_c   1.000
_cell.angle_alpha   90.00
_cell.angle_beta   90.00
_cell.angle_gamma   90.00
#
_symmetry.space_group_name_H-M   'P 1'
#
loop_
_entity.id
_entity.type
_entity.pdbx_description
1 polymer ?
#
loop_
_entity_poly.entity_id
_entity_poly.type
_entity_poly.pdbx_seq_one_letter_code
_entity_poly.pdbx_strand_id
1 'polypeptide(L)'
;MDMGMMMTMVDVEVSLSKCPDGHVTCSRCRDNIGDNRCNYCAANGCVRSRAVEEFLGRISFSCRNQQYGCEVFLLHHEMRVHERTCHYDPCFCPVHRCGFAGPAYDLESHLATIHRWEVINFRYGESFQAPAFDSAIFRCEDYGELFHISSSREGLGTALSMICIRPDNAFEEEFTYELKMPAGGRRHRLQIQSTVWNTSLRYGVGEGSDVFLLVPDKLPGVENGCVVEHYLSGSRINICLNARGSDFQLIAGHMTMKFERATCWNGLRQCEQTEEPQGSEKLQQQEEGNR
;
A
#
# COMPACT_ATOMS: atom_id res chain seq x y z
N MET A 1 -13.41 12.69 -24.88
CA MET A 1 -12.48 13.74 -24.41
C MET A 1 -13.09 14.29 -23.15
N ASP A 2 -12.88 13.58 -22.05
CA ASP A 2 -13.41 13.98 -20.75
C ASP A 2 -12.27 14.74 -20.07
N MET A 3 -12.29 16.07 -20.18
CA MET A 3 -11.42 16.96 -19.42
C MET A 3 -11.98 17.03 -18.00
N GLY A 4 -11.82 15.92 -17.27
CA GLY A 4 -11.97 15.92 -15.82
C GLY A 4 -10.94 16.91 -15.27
N MET A 5 -11.41 18.09 -14.86
CA MET A 5 -10.65 19.01 -14.03
C MET A 5 -10.14 18.22 -12.82
N MET A 6 -8.88 17.81 -12.85
CA MET A 6 -8.13 17.56 -11.63
C MET A 6 -8.19 18.87 -10.83
N MET A 7 -9.09 18.95 -9.86
CA MET A 7 -8.95 19.90 -8.75
C MET A 7 -7.64 19.54 -8.06
N THR A 8 -6.54 20.10 -8.55
CA THR A 8 -5.26 20.05 -7.86
C THR A 8 -5.50 20.62 -6.48
N MET A 9 -5.33 19.77 -5.47
CA MET A 9 -5.46 20.11 -4.06
C MET A 9 -4.79 21.45 -3.77
N VAL A 10 -5.61 22.43 -3.36
CA VAL A 10 -5.10 23.72 -2.89
C VAL A 10 -4.35 23.43 -1.61
N ASP A 11 -3.02 23.42 -1.66
CA ASP A 11 -2.19 23.31 -0.46
C ASP A 11 -2.58 24.43 0.51
N VAL A 12 -3.32 24.16 1.59
CA VAL A 12 -3.70 25.20 2.59
C VAL A 12 -2.53 25.52 3.54
N GLU A 13 -1.34 25.75 2.97
CA GLU A 13 -0.41 26.78 3.45
C GLU A 13 -0.31 27.92 2.41
N VAL A 14 -1.30 28.00 1.53
CA VAL A 14 -1.36 28.97 0.45
C VAL A 14 -2.35 30.05 0.84
N SER A 15 -1.86 31.26 1.05
CA SER A 15 -2.70 32.41 1.36
C SER A 15 -3.69 32.64 0.21
N LEU A 16 -4.97 32.81 0.55
CA LEU A 16 -6.01 33.07 -0.44
C LEU A 16 -6.24 34.57 -0.54
N SER A 17 -6.23 35.10 -1.75
CA SER A 17 -6.45 36.52 -2.02
C SER A 17 -7.70 36.72 -2.84
N LYS A 18 -8.45 37.78 -2.54
CA LYS A 18 -9.65 38.17 -3.28
C LYS A 18 -9.38 39.49 -4.00
N CYS A 19 -9.75 39.58 -5.28
CA CYS A 19 -9.69 40.84 -6.02
C CYS A 19 -10.92 41.72 -5.71
N PRO A 20 -10.93 43.01 -6.14
CA PRO A 20 -12.07 43.90 -5.96
C PRO A 20 -13.37 43.37 -6.60
N ASP A 21 -13.27 42.64 -7.72
CA ASP A 21 -14.40 42.04 -8.41
C ASP A 21 -14.88 40.71 -7.80
N GLY A 22 -14.22 40.24 -6.72
CA GLY A 22 -14.66 39.08 -5.94
C GLY A 22 -14.04 37.73 -6.30
N HIS A 23 -13.20 37.63 -7.34
CA HIS A 23 -12.48 36.40 -7.66
C HIS A 23 -11.45 36.04 -6.58
N VAL A 24 -11.36 34.76 -6.24
CA VAL A 24 -10.41 34.22 -5.26
C VAL A 24 -9.27 33.49 -5.98
N THR A 25 -8.03 33.79 -5.62
CA THR A 25 -6.83 33.11 -6.11
C THR A 25 -5.94 32.70 -4.95
N CYS A 26 -5.22 31.58 -5.11
CA CYS A 26 -4.25 31.11 -4.13
C CYS A 26 -2.87 31.73 -4.42
N SER A 27 -2.01 31.95 -3.41
CA SER A 27 -0.71 32.58 -3.62
C SER A 27 0.15 31.89 -4.66
N ARG A 28 0.13 30.55 -4.76
CA ARG A 28 0.85 29.83 -5.82
C ARG A 28 0.38 30.20 -7.23
N CYS A 29 -0.93 30.23 -7.46
CA CYS A 29 -1.49 30.60 -8.75
C CYS A 29 -1.24 32.07 -9.10
N ARG A 30 -1.07 32.94 -8.10
CA ARG A 30 -0.69 34.34 -8.29
C ARG A 30 0.79 34.47 -8.63
N ASP A 31 1.66 33.79 -7.87
CA ASP A 31 3.11 33.88 -8.02
C ASP A 31 3.57 33.32 -9.37
N ASN A 32 2.89 32.29 -9.90
CA ASN A 32 3.16 31.74 -11.24
C ASN A 32 2.90 32.71 -12.40
N ILE A 33 2.07 33.74 -12.22
CA ILE A 33 1.76 34.73 -13.27
C ILE A 33 2.68 35.95 -13.19
N GLY A 34 3.34 36.16 -12.05
CA GLY A 34 4.37 37.20 -11.89
C GLY A 34 3.84 38.64 -11.88
N ASP A 35 2.53 38.83 -11.97
CA ASP A 35 1.87 40.11 -11.74
C ASP A 35 0.85 39.98 -10.61
N ASN A 36 0.73 40.99 -9.77
CA ASN A 36 -0.14 40.97 -8.59
C ASN A 36 -1.64 41.15 -8.94
N ARG A 37 -2.02 40.81 -10.17
CA ARG A 37 -3.38 41.02 -10.71
C ARG A 37 -4.20 39.76 -10.58
N CYS A 38 -5.50 39.93 -10.73
CA CYS A 38 -6.43 38.81 -10.77
C CYS A 38 -6.24 38.00 -12.07
N ASN A 39 -6.02 36.70 -11.95
CA ASN A 39 -5.87 35.78 -13.09
C ASN A 39 -7.11 35.71 -14.00
N TYR A 40 -8.29 36.07 -13.49
CA TYR A 40 -9.56 35.99 -14.21
C TYR A 40 -9.97 37.30 -14.87
N CYS A 41 -9.81 38.44 -14.17
CA CYS A 41 -10.28 39.75 -14.66
C CYS A 41 -9.18 40.81 -14.82
N ALA A 42 -7.91 40.45 -14.58
CA ALA A 42 -6.75 41.37 -14.59
C ALA A 42 -6.84 42.58 -13.65
N ALA A 43 -7.81 42.61 -12.74
CA ALA A 43 -7.94 43.67 -11.74
C ALA A 43 -6.74 43.66 -10.77
N ASN A 44 -6.25 44.85 -10.45
CA ASN A 44 -5.23 45.05 -9.42
C ASN A 44 -5.85 44.94 -8.01
N GLY A 45 -5.01 44.81 -6.99
CA GLY A 45 -5.45 44.92 -5.60
C GLY A 45 -6.04 43.63 -5.03
N CYS A 46 -5.49 42.47 -5.40
CA CYS A 46 -5.79 41.22 -4.72
C CYS A 46 -5.30 41.28 -3.26
N VAL A 47 -6.21 41.17 -2.30
CA VAL A 47 -5.91 41.22 -0.85
C VAL A 47 -6.21 39.87 -0.20
N ARG A 48 -5.36 39.44 0.73
CA ARG A 48 -5.57 38.20 1.49
C ARG A 48 -6.94 38.17 2.17
N SER A 49 -7.69 37.09 2.01
CA SER A 49 -9.03 36.90 2.55
C SER A 49 -9.04 35.84 3.66
N ARG A 50 -8.91 36.30 4.92
CA ARG A 50 -9.02 35.43 6.10
C ARG A 50 -10.38 34.74 6.20
N ALA A 51 -11.45 35.41 5.75
CA ALA A 51 -12.80 34.83 5.76
C ALA A 51 -12.89 33.56 4.89
N VAL A 52 -12.27 33.56 3.70
CA VAL A 52 -12.23 32.37 2.83
C VAL A 52 -11.32 31.30 3.42
N GLU A 53 -10.18 31.69 3.98
CA GLU A 53 -9.27 30.76 4.67
C GLU A 53 -9.95 30.06 5.86
N GLU A 54 -10.65 30.81 6.72
CA GLU A 54 -11.41 30.25 7.85
C GLU A 54 -12.57 29.35 7.41
N PHE A 55 -13.26 29.73 6.34
CA PHE A 55 -14.34 28.92 5.78
C PHE A 55 -13.81 27.58 5.28
N LEU A 56 -12.75 27.58 4.47
CA LEU A 56 -12.11 26.35 4.00
C LEU A 56 -11.52 25.53 5.15
N GLY A 57 -11.04 26.18 6.21
CA GLY A 57 -10.59 25.54 7.43
C GLY A 57 -11.69 24.78 8.20
N ARG A 58 -12.97 25.01 7.87
CA ARG A 58 -14.13 24.32 8.48
C ARG A 58 -14.83 23.34 7.53
N ILE A 59 -14.39 23.24 6.28
CA ILE A 59 -14.95 22.31 5.30
C ILE A 59 -14.17 21.01 5.35
N SER A 60 -14.90 19.89 5.43
CA SER A 60 -14.35 18.57 5.20
C SER A 60 -14.36 18.21 3.73
N PHE A 61 -13.32 17.50 3.30
CA PHE A 61 -13.14 17.00 1.94
C PHE A 61 -13.19 15.48 1.97
N SER A 62 -13.64 14.85 0.88
CA SER A 62 -13.53 13.40 0.69
C SER A 62 -12.09 13.01 0.37
N CYS A 63 -11.65 11.84 0.82
CA CYS A 63 -10.37 11.28 0.44
C CYS A 63 -10.28 11.08 -1.08
N ARG A 64 -9.12 11.36 -1.68
CA ARG A 64 -8.87 11.08 -3.12
C ARG A 64 -9.11 9.61 -3.52
N ASN A 65 -9.00 8.70 -2.55
CA ASN A 65 -9.19 7.26 -2.74
C ASN A 65 -10.65 6.83 -2.48
N GLN A 66 -11.61 7.76 -2.45
CA GLN A 66 -13.03 7.44 -2.29
C GLN A 66 -13.56 6.50 -3.37
N GLN A 67 -13.10 6.67 -4.61
CA GLN A 67 -13.43 5.76 -5.72
C GLN A 67 -12.96 4.31 -5.51
N TYR A 68 -12.03 4.09 -4.58
CA TYR A 68 -11.51 2.77 -4.21
C TYR A 68 -12.09 2.26 -2.89
N GLY A 69 -13.07 2.95 -2.31
CA GLY A 69 -13.77 2.54 -1.08
C GLY A 69 -13.45 3.36 0.16
N CYS A 70 -12.63 4.41 0.07
CA CYS A 70 -12.37 5.26 1.22
C CYS A 70 -13.51 6.23 1.53
N GLU A 71 -14.28 5.97 2.57
CA GLU A 71 -15.42 6.82 2.99
C GLU A 71 -15.03 7.96 3.94
N VAL A 72 -13.73 8.23 4.10
CA VAL A 72 -13.23 9.23 5.05
C VAL A 72 -13.47 10.65 4.53
N PHE A 73 -14.05 11.50 5.39
CA PHE A 73 -14.17 12.94 5.20
C PHE A 73 -13.47 13.68 6.34
N LEU A 74 -12.50 14.53 6.02
CA LEU A 74 -11.67 15.22 7.02
C LEU A 74 -11.39 16.66 6.61
N LEU A 75 -11.01 17.49 7.58
CA LEU A 75 -10.49 18.83 7.29
C LEU A 75 -9.20 18.70 6.48
N HIS A 76 -8.88 19.71 5.67
CA HIS A 76 -7.74 19.66 4.76
C HIS A 76 -6.41 19.23 5.43
N HIS A 77 -6.10 19.76 6.62
CA HIS A 77 -4.84 19.46 7.30
C HIS A 77 -4.75 18.00 7.77
N GLU A 78 -5.86 17.42 8.23
CA GLU A 78 -5.98 16.02 8.62
C GLU A 78 -6.00 15.11 7.37
N MET A 79 -6.66 15.55 6.29
CA MET A 79 -6.74 14.80 5.05
C MET A 79 -5.37 14.52 4.45
N ARG A 80 -4.44 15.49 4.48
CA ARG A 80 -3.07 15.28 4.01
C ARG A 80 -2.34 14.19 4.79
N VAL A 81 -2.60 14.07 6.09
CA VAL A 81 -2.03 13.00 6.92
C VAL A 81 -2.66 11.67 6.54
N HIS A 82 -4.00 11.65 6.43
CA HIS A 82 -4.75 10.47 6.05
C HIS A 82 -4.34 9.91 4.69
N GLU A 83 -4.24 10.74 3.64
CA GLU A 83 -3.91 10.26 2.28
C GLU A 83 -2.50 9.67 2.20
N ARG A 84 -1.57 10.10 3.06
CA ARG A 84 -0.23 9.52 3.19
C ARG A 84 -0.20 8.15 3.85
N THR A 85 -1.29 7.70 4.46
CA THR A 85 -1.39 6.38 5.11
C THR A 85 -2.71 5.68 4.77
N CYS A 86 -3.39 6.14 3.71
CA CYS A 86 -4.69 5.66 3.33
C CYS A 86 -4.56 4.22 2.83
N HIS A 87 -5.19 3.29 3.53
CA HIS A 87 -5.21 1.87 3.20
C HIS A 87 -5.85 1.56 1.83
N TYR A 88 -6.71 2.46 1.34
CA TYR A 88 -7.38 2.36 0.04
C TYR A 88 -6.54 2.95 -1.11
N ASP A 89 -5.28 3.31 -0.87
CA ASP A 89 -4.40 3.74 -1.95
C ASP A 89 -4.18 2.58 -2.93
N PRO A 90 -4.35 2.80 -4.25
CA PRO A 90 -4.54 1.70 -5.18
C PRO A 90 -3.22 1.02 -5.55
N CYS A 91 -3.29 -0.30 -5.69
CA CYS A 91 -2.36 -1.12 -6.48
C CYS A 91 -2.93 -1.33 -7.89
N PHE A 92 -2.04 -1.60 -8.83
CA PHE A 92 -2.37 -1.70 -10.26
C PHE A 92 -2.14 -3.12 -10.75
N CYS A 93 -2.95 -3.55 -11.72
CA CYS A 93 -2.80 -4.89 -12.27
C CYS A 93 -1.51 -5.00 -13.11
N PRO A 94 -0.64 -6.00 -12.84
CA PRO A 94 0.59 -6.23 -13.60
C PRO A 94 0.32 -6.67 -15.05
N VAL A 95 -0.89 -7.13 -15.38
CA VAL A 95 -1.21 -7.59 -16.74
C VAL A 95 -1.32 -6.40 -17.68
N HIS A 96 -0.47 -6.41 -18.70
CA HIS A 96 -0.37 -5.35 -19.70
C HIS A 96 -1.74 -5.00 -20.32
N ARG A 97 -2.08 -3.71 -20.31
CA ARG A 97 -3.35 -3.12 -20.81
C ARG A 97 -4.62 -3.53 -20.05
N CYS A 98 -4.53 -4.13 -18.86
CA CYS A 98 -5.73 -4.41 -18.07
C CYS A 98 -6.38 -3.14 -17.52
N GLY A 99 -5.58 -2.23 -16.96
CA GLY A 99 -6.07 -0.93 -16.45
C GLY A 99 -6.79 -1.00 -15.10
N PHE A 100 -6.85 -2.17 -14.46
CA PHE A 100 -7.37 -2.28 -13.10
C PHE A 100 -6.50 -1.48 -12.11
N ALA A 101 -7.17 -0.75 -11.22
CA ALA A 101 -6.61 -0.07 -10.08
C ALA A 101 -7.57 -0.19 -8.89
N GLY A 102 -7.05 -0.56 -7.72
CA GLY A 102 -7.86 -0.73 -6.51
C GLY A 102 -7.02 -1.23 -5.33
N PRO A 103 -7.61 -1.43 -4.16
CA PRO A 103 -6.91 -1.95 -2.99
C PRO A 103 -6.27 -3.32 -3.26
N ALA A 104 -5.25 -3.68 -2.48
CA ALA A 104 -4.51 -4.94 -2.68
C ALA A 104 -5.41 -6.18 -2.65
N TYR A 105 -6.39 -6.24 -1.74
CA TYR A 105 -7.34 -7.36 -1.65
C TYR A 105 -8.21 -7.49 -2.92
N ASP A 106 -8.64 -6.36 -3.51
CA ASP A 106 -9.41 -6.36 -4.75
C ASP A 106 -8.53 -6.74 -5.95
N LEU A 107 -7.25 -6.35 -5.94
CA LEU A 107 -6.29 -6.75 -6.97
C LEU A 107 -6.10 -8.27 -7.02
N GLU A 108 -5.97 -8.91 -5.86
CA GLU A 108 -5.86 -10.37 -5.79
C GLU A 108 -7.09 -11.06 -6.39
N SER A 109 -8.29 -10.65 -5.96
CA SER A 109 -9.56 -11.16 -6.48
C SER A 109 -9.66 -10.94 -8.00
N HIS A 110 -9.25 -9.76 -8.48
CA HIS A 110 -9.21 -9.43 -9.90
C HIS A 110 -8.26 -10.36 -10.68
N LEU A 111 -7.04 -10.59 -10.19
CA LEU A 111 -6.07 -11.48 -10.83
C LEU A 111 -6.59 -12.91 -10.90
N ALA A 112 -7.20 -13.40 -9.82
CA ALA A 112 -7.77 -14.74 -9.76
C ALA A 112 -8.98 -14.92 -10.70
N THR A 113 -9.89 -13.96 -10.75
CA THR A 113 -11.16 -14.10 -11.47
C THR A 113 -11.09 -13.71 -12.94
N ILE A 114 -10.37 -12.62 -13.26
CA ILE A 114 -10.28 -12.07 -14.61
C ILE A 114 -9.10 -12.69 -15.37
N HIS A 115 -7.93 -12.75 -14.72
CA HIS A 115 -6.71 -13.27 -15.34
C HIS A 115 -6.44 -14.74 -15.06
N ARG A 116 -7.26 -15.39 -14.21
CA ARG A 116 -7.12 -16.80 -13.84
C ARG A 116 -5.75 -17.12 -13.24
N TRP A 117 -5.15 -16.16 -12.55
CA TRP A 117 -3.91 -16.41 -11.83
C TRP A 117 -4.15 -17.38 -10.67
N GLU A 118 -3.21 -18.29 -10.46
CA GLU A 118 -3.17 -19.15 -9.28
C GLU A 118 -2.90 -18.29 -8.04
N VAL A 119 -3.73 -18.46 -7.02
CA VAL A 119 -3.53 -17.82 -5.72
C VAL A 119 -2.92 -18.86 -4.79
N ILE A 120 -1.68 -18.64 -4.38
CA ILE A 120 -0.95 -19.57 -3.51
C ILE A 120 -0.78 -18.92 -2.14
N ASN A 121 -1.31 -19.58 -1.11
CA ASN A 121 -1.09 -19.18 0.28
C ASN A 121 0.26 -19.69 0.77
N PHE A 122 0.96 -18.89 1.57
CA PHE A 122 2.18 -19.29 2.24
C PHE A 122 2.31 -18.62 3.61
N ARG A 123 3.27 -19.10 4.41
CA ARG A 123 3.69 -18.49 5.68
C ARG A 123 5.18 -18.18 5.64
N TYR A 124 5.60 -17.16 6.39
CA TYR A 124 7.02 -16.82 6.44
C TYR A 124 7.87 -17.97 6.98
N GLY A 125 9.05 -18.16 6.39
CA GLY A 125 9.98 -19.23 6.73
C GLY A 125 9.61 -20.61 6.16
N GLU A 126 8.39 -20.79 5.65
CA GLU A 126 7.97 -22.03 5.01
C GLU A 126 8.31 -22.03 3.51
N SER A 127 8.80 -23.18 3.03
CA SER A 127 9.09 -23.37 1.62
C SER A 127 7.87 -23.92 0.89
N PHE A 128 7.53 -23.33 -0.25
CA PHE A 128 6.41 -23.76 -1.09
C PHE A 128 6.81 -23.84 -2.56
N GLN A 129 6.02 -24.56 -3.35
CA GLN A 129 6.24 -24.68 -4.80
C GLN A 129 5.25 -23.82 -5.57
N ALA A 130 5.75 -23.02 -6.51
CA ALA A 130 4.93 -22.18 -7.38
C ALA A 130 5.33 -22.33 -8.85
N PRO A 131 4.43 -22.03 -9.81
CA PRO A 131 4.81 -21.90 -11.21
C PRO A 131 5.96 -20.90 -11.40
N ALA A 132 6.90 -21.24 -12.27
CA ALA A 132 8.04 -20.37 -12.59
C ALA A 132 7.67 -19.08 -13.33
N PHE A 133 6.49 -19.05 -13.98
CA PHE A 133 6.09 -17.98 -14.91
C PHE A 133 4.78 -17.32 -14.51
N ASP A 134 4.67 -16.08 -14.96
CA ASP A 134 3.54 -15.16 -14.89
C ASP A 134 2.20 -15.88 -14.98
N SER A 135 1.61 -16.18 -13.83
CA SER A 135 0.18 -16.46 -13.61
C SER A 135 -0.04 -16.86 -12.14
N ALA A 136 0.74 -16.33 -11.21
CA ALA A 136 0.57 -16.64 -9.79
C ALA A 136 0.77 -15.40 -8.93
N ILE A 137 -0.11 -15.26 -7.93
CA ILE A 137 0.02 -14.32 -6.83
C ILE A 137 0.18 -15.12 -5.54
N PHE A 138 1.13 -14.71 -4.70
CA PHE A 138 1.40 -15.35 -3.41
C PHE A 138 0.85 -14.47 -2.30
N ARG A 139 -0.07 -15.00 -1.51
CA ARG A 139 -0.64 -14.32 -0.34
C ARG A 139 -0.03 -14.87 0.93
N CYS A 140 0.52 -14.00 1.76
CA CYS A 140 0.95 -14.35 3.11
C CYS A 140 -0.27 -14.58 4.01
N GLU A 141 -0.35 -15.71 4.71
CA GLU A 141 -1.43 -15.98 5.67
C GLU A 141 -1.30 -15.15 6.96
N ASP A 142 -0.09 -14.70 7.31
CA ASP A 142 0.18 -14.05 8.59
C ASP A 142 -0.39 -12.62 8.63
N TYR A 143 -0.11 -11.80 7.60
CA TYR A 143 -0.58 -10.40 7.53
C TYR A 143 -1.22 -10.00 6.20
N GLY A 144 -1.36 -10.92 5.24
CA GLY A 144 -2.11 -10.69 4.00
C GLY A 144 -1.33 -9.99 2.89
N GLU A 145 -0.01 -9.82 3.01
CA GLU A 145 0.80 -9.20 1.97
C GLU A 145 0.80 -10.04 0.69
N LEU A 146 0.82 -9.34 -0.45
CA LEU A 146 0.79 -9.94 -1.77
C LEU A 146 2.17 -9.88 -2.42
N PHE A 147 2.60 -11.00 -3.00
CA PHE A 147 3.87 -11.13 -3.70
C PHE A 147 3.69 -11.74 -5.07
N HIS A 148 4.62 -11.44 -5.97
CA HIS A 148 4.63 -11.97 -7.32
C HIS A 148 6.08 -12.13 -7.79
N ILE A 149 6.35 -13.18 -8.58
CA ILE A 149 7.61 -13.26 -9.34
C ILE A 149 7.43 -12.45 -10.61
N SER A 150 8.14 -11.33 -10.70
CA SER A 150 8.26 -10.62 -11.96
C SER A 150 9.22 -11.36 -12.89
N SER A 151 8.84 -11.49 -14.15
CA SER A 151 9.70 -12.07 -15.18
C SER A 151 9.95 -11.08 -16.32
N SER A 152 11.20 -10.98 -16.75
CA SER A 152 11.59 -10.19 -17.93
C SER A 152 12.54 -10.99 -18.82
N ARG A 153 12.49 -10.74 -20.13
CA ARG A 153 13.40 -11.35 -21.10
C ARG A 153 14.74 -10.62 -21.06
N GLU A 154 15.80 -11.34 -20.74
CA GLU A 154 17.17 -10.82 -20.67
C GLU A 154 18.09 -11.65 -21.58
N GLY A 155 18.34 -11.16 -22.79
CA GLY A 155 19.18 -11.84 -23.78
C GLY A 155 18.71 -13.28 -24.08
N LEU A 156 19.51 -14.27 -23.68
CA LEU A 156 19.26 -15.71 -23.87
C LEU A 156 18.64 -16.38 -22.63
N GLY A 157 18.05 -15.60 -21.74
CA GLY A 157 17.40 -16.11 -20.55
C GLY A 157 16.21 -15.26 -20.11
N THR A 158 15.65 -15.67 -18.97
CA THR A 158 14.57 -14.98 -18.27
C THR A 158 15.08 -14.57 -16.90
N ALA A 159 15.03 -13.27 -16.61
CA ALA A 159 15.31 -12.75 -15.27
C ALA A 159 14.07 -12.92 -14.40
N LEU A 160 14.28 -13.46 -13.19
CA LEU A 160 13.24 -13.64 -12.19
C LEU A 160 13.60 -12.85 -10.94
N SER A 161 12.65 -12.06 -10.44
CA SER A 161 12.79 -11.34 -9.16
C SER A 161 11.46 -11.32 -8.41
N MET A 162 11.52 -11.30 -7.08
CA MET A 162 10.33 -11.18 -6.26
C MET A 162 9.98 -9.71 -6.05
N ILE A 163 8.71 -9.38 -6.25
CA ILE A 163 8.13 -8.11 -5.85
C ILE A 163 7.07 -8.31 -4.78
N CYS A 164 6.92 -7.32 -3.89
CA CYS A 164 5.77 -7.20 -3.02
C CYS A 164 4.85 -6.12 -3.57
N ILE A 165 3.60 -6.51 -3.83
CA ILE A 165 2.56 -5.63 -4.34
C ILE A 165 1.87 -4.98 -3.15
N ARG A 166 2.10 -3.69 -2.98
CA ARG A 166 1.55 -2.89 -1.88
C ARG A 166 1.38 -1.44 -2.32
N PRO A 167 0.52 -0.65 -1.66
CA PRO A 167 0.41 0.76 -1.97
C PRO A 167 1.73 1.52 -1.78
N ASP A 168 1.94 2.59 -2.55
CA ASP A 168 3.18 3.39 -2.49
C ASP A 168 3.39 4.06 -1.12
N ASN A 169 2.32 4.16 -0.33
CA ASN A 169 2.27 4.80 0.98
C ASN A 169 2.34 3.80 2.15
N ALA A 170 2.58 2.52 1.86
CA ALA A 170 2.75 1.49 2.88
C ALA A 170 4.00 1.75 3.75
N PHE A 171 3.97 1.27 4.99
CA PHE A 171 5.13 1.35 5.88
C PHE A 171 6.33 0.60 5.28
N GLU A 172 7.53 1.11 5.60
CA GLU A 172 8.78 0.46 5.22
C GLU A 172 8.91 -0.86 5.97
N GLU A 173 8.87 -1.95 5.20
CA GLU A 173 9.10 -3.31 5.69
C GLU A 173 10.04 -4.00 4.70
N GLU A 174 11.02 -4.71 5.24
CA GLU A 174 12.00 -5.43 4.46
C GLU A 174 11.65 -6.92 4.43
N PHE A 175 11.57 -7.48 3.23
CA PHE A 175 11.39 -8.92 3.04
C PHE A 175 12.60 -9.47 2.31
N THR A 176 12.86 -10.74 2.55
CA THR A 176 13.82 -11.51 1.78
C THR A 176 13.18 -12.76 1.23
N TYR A 177 13.73 -13.23 0.13
CA TYR A 177 13.26 -14.41 -0.53
C TYR A 177 14.42 -15.27 -0.98
N GLU A 178 14.19 -16.57 -1.05
CA GLU A 178 15.06 -17.54 -1.67
C GLU A 178 14.31 -18.24 -2.80
N LEU A 179 14.83 -18.16 -4.03
CA LEU A 179 14.32 -18.95 -5.15
C LEU A 179 15.29 -20.08 -5.44
N LYS A 180 14.75 -21.29 -5.57
CA LYS A 180 15.49 -22.50 -5.94
C LYS A 180 14.83 -23.16 -7.13
N MET A 181 15.55 -23.19 -8.25
CA MET A 181 15.09 -23.92 -9.44
C MET A 181 15.06 -25.42 -9.16
N PRO A 182 14.04 -26.16 -9.64
CA PRO A 182 13.97 -27.59 -9.49
C PRO A 182 15.18 -28.25 -10.18
N ALA A 183 15.80 -29.21 -9.50
CA ALA A 183 16.96 -29.91 -10.01
C ALA A 183 16.53 -31.03 -10.98
N GLY A 184 16.47 -30.75 -12.28
CA GLY A 184 16.30 -31.78 -13.31
C GLY A 184 17.59 -32.59 -13.47
N GLY A 185 17.58 -33.89 -13.14
CA GLY A 185 18.64 -34.87 -13.47
C GLY A 185 20.07 -34.66 -12.91
N ARG A 186 20.35 -33.49 -12.33
CA ARG A 186 21.52 -32.98 -11.59
C ARG A 186 22.89 -32.92 -12.31
N ARG A 187 23.33 -31.67 -12.53
CA ARG A 187 24.61 -31.09 -12.01
C ARG A 187 24.52 -29.60 -11.71
N HIS A 188 23.64 -28.85 -12.38
CA HIS A 188 23.49 -27.41 -12.20
C HIS A 188 22.34 -27.09 -11.23
N ARG A 189 22.62 -26.24 -10.22
CA ARG A 189 21.63 -25.71 -9.29
C ARG A 189 21.66 -24.20 -9.37
N LEU A 190 20.53 -23.61 -9.76
CA LEU A 190 20.33 -22.17 -9.77
C LEU A 190 19.55 -21.79 -8.53
N GLN A 191 20.11 -20.87 -7.75
CA GLN A 191 19.45 -20.30 -6.59
C GLN A 191 19.86 -18.85 -6.42
N ILE A 192 18.95 -18.05 -5.89
CA ILE A 192 19.23 -16.69 -5.43
C ILE A 192 18.60 -16.50 -4.06
N GLN A 193 19.25 -15.71 -3.22
CA GLN A 193 18.65 -15.10 -2.06
C GLN A 193 18.82 -13.59 -2.18
N SER A 194 17.74 -12.83 -2.07
CA SER A 194 17.76 -11.37 -2.23
C SER A 194 16.67 -10.70 -1.39
N THR A 195 16.67 -9.37 -1.37
CA THR A 195 15.59 -8.55 -0.82
C THR A 195 14.45 -8.42 -1.82
N VAL A 196 13.23 -8.28 -1.31
CA VAL A 196 12.04 -8.04 -2.11
C VAL A 196 11.91 -6.53 -2.36
N TRP A 197 11.57 -6.16 -3.59
CA TRP A 197 11.26 -4.78 -3.93
C TRP A 197 9.76 -4.48 -3.78
N ASN A 198 9.41 -3.32 -3.23
CA ASN A 198 8.03 -2.90 -3.00
C ASN A 198 7.51 -2.04 -4.15
N THR A 199 6.29 -2.30 -4.63
CA THR A 199 5.68 -1.51 -5.71
C THR A 199 4.17 -1.57 -5.69
N SER A 200 3.50 -0.45 -6.01
CA SER A 200 2.07 -0.44 -6.33
C SER A 200 1.76 -0.88 -7.75
N LEU A 201 2.79 -1.09 -8.59
CA LEU A 201 2.70 -1.33 -10.03
C LEU A 201 2.09 -0.18 -10.83
N ARG A 202 1.95 1.02 -10.25
CA ARG A 202 1.43 2.23 -10.91
C ARG A 202 2.15 2.56 -12.21
N TYR A 203 3.46 2.33 -12.24
CA TYR A 203 4.31 2.56 -13.41
C TYR A 203 4.74 1.25 -14.08
N GLY A 204 3.99 0.18 -13.82
CA GLY A 204 4.36 -1.19 -14.17
C GLY A 204 5.42 -1.77 -13.23
N VAL A 205 6.03 -2.87 -13.66
CA VAL A 205 7.11 -3.57 -12.95
C VAL A 205 8.44 -2.79 -12.99
N GLY A 206 8.55 -1.72 -13.79
CA GLY A 206 9.76 -0.91 -13.95
C GLY A 206 10.83 -1.56 -14.83
N GLU A 207 12.00 -0.90 -14.97
CA GLU A 207 13.26 -1.63 -15.21
C GLU A 207 13.43 -2.51 -13.97
N GLY A 208 13.49 -3.84 -14.14
CA GLY A 208 13.39 -4.80 -13.04
C GLY A 208 14.38 -4.52 -11.91
N SER A 209 14.16 -5.14 -10.74
CA SER A 209 15.14 -5.11 -9.65
C SER A 209 16.55 -5.32 -10.19
N ASP A 210 17.53 -4.49 -9.81
CA ASP A 210 18.94 -4.65 -10.20
C ASP A 210 19.51 -6.04 -9.85
N VAL A 211 18.81 -6.77 -8.96
CA VAL A 211 19.18 -8.10 -8.49
C VAL A 211 18.10 -9.12 -8.87
N PHE A 212 18.43 -10.01 -9.81
CA PHE A 212 17.55 -11.06 -10.30
C PHE A 212 18.28 -12.37 -10.49
N LEU A 213 17.52 -13.48 -10.49
CA LEU A 213 18.02 -14.77 -10.94
C LEU A 213 17.85 -14.87 -12.46
N LEU A 214 18.95 -14.85 -13.20
CA LEU A 214 18.92 -15.11 -14.63
C LEU A 214 18.85 -16.62 -14.88
N VAL A 215 17.74 -17.07 -15.46
CA VAL A 215 17.54 -18.46 -15.84
C VAL A 215 17.70 -18.60 -17.36
N PRO A 216 18.71 -19.33 -17.86
CA PRO A 216 18.91 -19.54 -19.29
C PRO A 216 17.71 -20.21 -19.96
N ASP A 217 17.42 -19.85 -21.21
CA ASP A 217 16.35 -20.45 -22.03
C ASP A 217 16.54 -21.96 -22.23
N LYS A 218 17.79 -22.39 -22.23
CA LYS A 218 18.22 -23.77 -22.41
C LYS A 218 19.09 -24.16 -21.22
N LEU A 219 18.52 -24.96 -20.32
CA LEU A 219 19.29 -25.59 -19.25
C LEU A 219 19.69 -26.99 -19.70
N PRO A 220 20.99 -27.24 -19.97
CA PRO A 220 21.46 -28.58 -20.29
C PRO A 220 21.36 -29.48 -19.04
N GLY A 221 20.56 -30.53 -19.17
CA GLY A 221 20.44 -31.63 -18.21
C GLY A 221 21.10 -32.90 -18.74
N VAL A 222 21.31 -33.87 -17.85
CA VAL A 222 21.71 -35.23 -18.25
C VAL A 222 20.67 -36.19 -17.69
N GLU A 223 19.97 -36.90 -18.56
CA GLU A 223 19.01 -37.95 -18.19
C GLU A 223 19.45 -39.27 -18.83
N ASN A 224 19.58 -40.32 -18.03
CA ASN A 224 20.04 -41.65 -18.49
C ASN A 224 21.32 -41.61 -19.36
N GLY A 225 22.22 -40.66 -19.08
CA GLY A 225 23.48 -40.47 -19.81
C GLY A 225 23.37 -39.67 -21.13
N CYS A 226 22.17 -39.22 -21.51
CA CYS A 226 21.95 -38.35 -22.67
C CYS A 226 21.82 -36.88 -22.23
N VAL A 227 22.33 -35.95 -23.05
CA VAL A 227 22.10 -34.51 -22.83
C VAL A 227 20.69 -34.17 -23.27
N VAL A 228 19.91 -33.58 -22.37
CA VAL A 228 18.52 -33.16 -22.60
C VAL A 228 18.40 -31.66 -22.34
N GLU A 229 17.67 -30.93 -23.19
CA GLU A 229 17.34 -29.52 -22.92
C GLU A 229 16.06 -29.46 -22.08
N HIS A 230 16.12 -28.80 -20.92
CA HIS A 230 14.93 -28.48 -20.14
C HIS A 230 14.46 -27.07 -20.45
N TYR A 231 13.17 -26.95 -20.78
CA TYR A 231 12.48 -25.68 -20.89
C TYR A 231 11.83 -25.33 -19.57
N LEU A 232 11.86 -24.05 -19.22
CA LEU A 232 11.32 -23.57 -17.96
C LEU A 232 9.78 -23.61 -17.91
N SER A 233 9.12 -23.51 -19.07
CA SER A 233 7.66 -23.52 -19.16
C SER A 233 7.07 -24.76 -18.47
N GLY A 234 6.13 -24.55 -17.54
CA GLY A 234 5.52 -25.61 -16.75
C GLY A 234 6.35 -26.11 -15.55
N SER A 235 7.56 -25.58 -15.33
CA SER A 235 8.37 -25.90 -14.16
C SER A 235 7.80 -25.25 -12.88
N ARG A 236 7.93 -25.96 -11.75
CA ARG A 236 7.65 -25.41 -10.41
C ARG A 236 8.94 -25.05 -9.69
N ILE A 237 9.04 -23.83 -9.18
CA ILE A 237 10.16 -23.31 -8.40
C ILE A 237 9.84 -23.45 -6.92
N ASN A 238 10.85 -23.75 -6.11
CA ASN A 238 10.73 -23.71 -4.66
C ASN A 238 11.07 -22.30 -4.16
N ILE A 239 10.17 -21.72 -3.39
CA ILE A 239 10.23 -20.36 -2.86
C ILE A 239 10.18 -20.42 -1.34
N CYS A 240 11.04 -19.65 -0.68
CA CYS A 240 10.92 -19.35 0.74
C CYS A 240 10.94 -17.83 0.92
N LEU A 241 9.93 -17.29 1.60
CA LEU A 241 9.80 -15.86 1.89
C LEU A 241 9.97 -15.63 3.38
N ASN A 242 10.64 -14.54 3.76
CA ASN A 242 10.89 -14.18 5.15
C ASN A 242 10.71 -12.68 5.34
N ALA A 243 9.97 -12.27 6.36
CA ALA A 243 9.99 -10.89 6.84
C ALA A 243 11.27 -10.67 7.68
N ARG A 244 11.97 -9.56 7.47
CA ARG A 244 13.02 -9.10 8.38
C ARG A 244 12.40 -8.14 9.38
N GLY A 245 12.30 -8.56 10.63
CA GLY A 245 11.73 -7.73 11.68
C GLY A 245 12.61 -6.52 11.99
N SER A 246 12.07 -5.32 11.85
CA SER A 246 12.16 -4.35 12.94
C SER A 246 10.92 -4.57 13.82
N ASP A 247 11.11 -5.19 14.98
CA ASP A 247 10.15 -5.33 16.09
C ASP A 247 8.65 -5.46 15.72
N PHE A 248 8.19 -6.69 15.42
CA PHE A 248 6.77 -7.06 15.48
C PHE A 248 6.25 -7.16 16.94
N GLN A 249 6.52 -6.15 17.76
CA GLN A 249 5.85 -5.95 19.05
C GLN A 249 4.93 -4.74 18.94
N LEU A 250 3.62 -5.02 19.02
CA LEU A 250 2.46 -4.13 18.79
C LEU A 250 2.17 -4.03 17.28
N ILE A 251 1.21 -4.76 16.69
CA ILE A 251 -0.24 -4.59 16.86
C ILE A 251 -0.92 -5.97 16.77
N ALA A 252 -0.93 -6.73 17.86
CA ALA A 252 -1.92 -7.76 18.12
C ALA A 252 -2.79 -7.26 19.26
N GLY A 253 -3.69 -6.34 18.93
CA GLY A 253 -4.59 -5.73 19.90
C GLY A 253 -5.40 -4.62 19.25
N HIS A 254 -6.61 -4.95 18.80
CA HIS A 254 -7.70 -4.00 18.63
C HIS A 254 -7.32 -2.66 17.95
N MET A 255 -7.26 -2.62 16.62
CA MET A 255 -7.71 -1.40 15.91
C MET A 255 -9.24 -1.34 15.97
N THR A 256 -9.79 -1.19 17.19
CA THR A 256 -10.99 -0.35 17.32
C THR A 256 -10.49 1.06 17.11
N MET A 257 -10.67 1.60 15.91
CA MET A 257 -10.69 3.04 15.71
C MET A 257 -11.82 3.60 16.57
N LYS A 258 -11.54 3.88 17.84
CA LYS A 258 -12.36 4.82 18.60
C LYS A 258 -12.20 6.15 17.88
N PHE A 259 -13.22 6.55 17.13
CA PHE A 259 -13.53 7.96 16.95
C PHE A 259 -13.83 8.53 18.34
N GLU A 260 -12.80 8.88 19.10
CA GLU A 260 -12.98 9.83 20.18
C GLU A 260 -13.24 11.17 19.52
N ARG A 261 -14.52 11.59 19.60
CA ARG A 261 -14.94 12.96 19.36
C ARG A 261 -13.89 13.90 19.96
N ALA A 262 -13.24 14.68 19.11
CA ALA A 262 -12.57 15.89 19.53
C ALA A 262 -13.60 16.80 20.20
N THR A 263 -13.68 16.78 21.53
CA THR A 263 -14.30 17.85 22.31
C THR A 263 -13.21 18.81 22.73
N CYS A 264 -13.22 19.97 22.06
CA CYS A 264 -12.69 21.28 22.43
C CYS A 264 -11.58 21.37 23.48
N TRP A 265 -10.47 21.94 23.04
CA TRP A 265 -9.61 22.77 23.88
C TRP A 265 -10.41 24.01 24.34
N ASN A 266 -10.62 24.15 25.65
CA ASN A 266 -10.62 25.44 26.33
C ASN A 266 -10.35 25.22 27.82
N GLY A 267 -9.40 25.98 28.35
CA GLY A 267 -8.89 25.83 29.71
C GLY A 267 -9.90 26.12 30.82
N LEU A 268 -9.41 25.88 32.04
CA LEU A 268 -10.02 26.09 33.37
C LEU A 268 -11.04 25.02 33.79
N ARG A 269 -10.57 23.99 34.49
CA ARG A 269 -10.80 23.77 35.94
C ARG A 269 -10.32 22.37 36.36
N GLN A 270 -9.87 22.28 37.60
CA GLN A 270 -9.45 21.07 38.30
C GLN A 270 -10.60 20.02 38.35
N CYS A 271 -10.26 18.75 38.20
CA CYS A 271 -11.04 17.59 38.67
C CYS A 271 -9.98 16.56 39.10
N GLU A 272 -9.74 16.41 40.41
CA GLU A 272 -10.44 15.48 41.31
C GLU A 272 -10.43 14.05 40.78
N GLN A 273 -9.64 13.23 41.48
CA GLN A 273 -9.48 11.80 41.29
C GLN A 273 -10.80 11.10 41.64
N THR A 274 -11.33 10.30 40.73
CA THR A 274 -12.32 9.27 41.05
C THR A 274 -11.68 7.91 40.88
N GLU A 275 -11.46 7.24 42.02
CA GLU A 275 -10.96 5.87 42.13
C GLU A 275 -11.99 4.86 41.57
N GLU A 276 -11.51 3.88 40.80
CA GLU A 276 -12.26 2.66 40.49
C GLU A 276 -12.34 1.76 41.74
N PRO A 277 -13.46 1.04 41.96
CA PRO A 277 -13.56 0.11 43.08
C PRO A 277 -12.82 -1.19 42.77
N GLN A 278 -11.78 -1.49 43.56
CA GLN A 278 -11.18 -2.82 43.65
C GLN A 278 -12.13 -3.75 44.41
N GLY A 279 -12.59 -4.80 43.74
CA GLY A 279 -13.15 -5.98 44.41
C GLY A 279 -12.04 -7.01 44.62
N SER A 280 -11.80 -7.40 45.87
CA SER A 280 -12.02 -8.78 46.35
C SER A 280 -11.37 -9.06 47.71
N GLU A 281 -12.07 -9.89 48.48
CA GLU A 281 -11.63 -10.70 49.64
C GLU A 281 -11.75 -10.10 51.05
N LYS A 282 -12.75 -10.58 51.80
CA LYS A 282 -12.50 -11.59 52.85
C LYS A 282 -13.78 -12.26 53.37
N LEU A 283 -13.67 -13.59 53.45
CA LEU A 283 -14.42 -14.55 54.26
C LEU A 283 -15.14 -13.99 55.51
N GLN A 284 -16.37 -14.45 55.76
CA GLN A 284 -16.69 -15.42 56.82
C GLN A 284 -18.20 -15.67 56.95
N GLN A 285 -18.52 -16.97 57.10
CA GLN A 285 -19.57 -17.57 57.95
C GLN A 285 -21.05 -17.24 57.62
N GLN A 286 -21.84 -18.21 57.17
CA GLN A 286 -22.49 -19.32 57.91
C GLN A 286 -23.93 -18.93 58.28
N GLU A 287 -24.82 -19.92 58.12
CA GLU A 287 -26.16 -20.06 58.71
C GLU A 287 -27.39 -19.77 57.83
N GLU A 288 -28.17 -20.84 57.69
CA GLU A 288 -29.64 -20.90 57.64
C GLU A 288 -30.32 -20.31 56.39
N GLY A 289 -31.18 -21.00 55.64
CA GLY A 289 -32.03 -22.14 55.95
C GLY A 289 -33.37 -21.91 55.25
N ASN A 290 -33.87 -22.95 54.58
CA ASN A 290 -35.28 -23.17 54.22
C ASN A 290 -36.00 -22.29 53.17
N ARG A 291 -36.49 -23.05 52.17
CA ARG A 291 -37.66 -22.87 51.29
C ARG A 291 -37.49 -22.10 49.99
#